data_AF-A0A849G987-F1
#
_entry.id   AF-A0A849G987-F1
#
_cell.length_a   1.000
_cell.length_b   1.000
_cell.length_c   1.000
_cell.angle_alpha   90.00
_cell.angle_beta   90.00
_cell.angle_gamma   90.00
#
_symmetry.space_group_name_H-M   'P 1'
#
loop_
_entity.id
_entity.type
_entity.pdbx_description
1 polymer ?
#
loop_
_entity_poly.entity_id
_entity_poly.type
_entity_poly.pdbx_seq_one_letter_code
_entity_poly.pdbx_strand_id
1 'polypeptide(L)'
;MWSIGPIGFTAPWLLLGLVALPILWLLLRAVPPAPIRRRFPGVALLLGLEDDETQTDRTPWWLLLLRMAAIAAAIIGFAGPVLNPQPENAGEGPLLVLIDGTWADAPDWARRMDRVSSALGQAAQTGRETAIVALTDLPPDADLPFRSAGSWTSLLPGFGPQAWSPDPDAVTSWAESLTGAFDTLWISDGLAHGWRGCPRRVAGPGQRHRVRDRCRRRRA
;
A
#
# COMPACT_ATOMS: atom_id res chain seq x y z
N MET A 1 9.62 8.35 2.63
CA MET A 1 9.14 7.47 1.53
C MET A 1 9.31 8.23 0.22
N TRP A 2 9.82 7.60 -0.83
CA TRP A 2 9.96 8.24 -2.14
C TRP A 2 9.06 7.49 -3.12
N SER A 3 8.33 8.22 -3.97
CA SER A 3 7.43 7.65 -4.96
C SER A 3 7.82 8.09 -6.36
N ILE A 4 7.76 7.15 -7.30
CA ILE A 4 7.92 7.39 -8.73
C ILE A 4 6.62 6.96 -9.40
N GLY A 5 5.78 7.92 -9.77
CA GLY A 5 4.44 7.64 -10.30
C GLY A 5 3.57 6.86 -9.30
N PRO A 6 2.89 5.77 -9.69
CA PRO A 6 2.01 5.00 -8.81
C PRO A 6 2.74 4.00 -7.92
N ILE A 7 4.08 3.96 -7.91
CA ILE A 7 4.87 3.03 -7.10
C ILE A 7 5.62 3.81 -6.03
N GLY A 8 5.46 3.40 -4.77
CA GLY A 8 6.21 3.92 -3.62
C GLY A 8 7.29 2.94 -3.18
N PHE A 9 8.39 3.46 -2.62
CA PHE A 9 9.44 2.66 -2.01
C PHE A 9 9.61 3.08 -0.54
N THR A 10 9.60 2.09 0.35
CA THR A 10 9.80 2.31 1.79
C THR A 10 11.25 2.67 2.10
N ALA A 11 12.21 2.01 1.42
CA ALA A 11 13.64 2.23 1.58
C ALA A 11 14.30 2.68 0.25
N PRO A 12 14.12 3.94 -0.18
CA PRO A 12 14.59 4.40 -1.48
C PRO A 12 16.11 4.41 -1.63
N TRP A 13 16.86 4.54 -0.52
CA TRP A 13 18.32 4.44 -0.54
C TRP A 13 18.82 3.07 -1.00
N LEU A 14 18.04 2.01 -0.81
CA LEU A 14 18.38 0.67 -1.26
C LEU A 14 18.46 0.58 -2.80
N LEU A 15 17.70 1.42 -3.51
CA LEU A 15 17.75 1.51 -4.97
C LEU A 15 19.08 2.03 -5.49
N LEU A 16 19.88 2.75 -4.69
CA LEU A 16 21.26 3.07 -5.06
C LEU A 16 22.12 1.80 -5.23
N GLY A 17 21.73 0.69 -4.60
CA GLY A 17 22.31 -0.62 -4.85
C GLY A 17 22.20 -1.06 -6.31
N LEU A 18 21.16 -0.63 -7.06
CA LEU A 18 21.10 -0.89 -8.50
C LEU A 18 22.25 -0.23 -9.27
N VAL A 19 22.77 0.90 -8.79
CA VAL A 19 23.93 1.58 -9.39
C VAL A 19 25.23 0.81 -9.11
N ALA A 20 25.29 0.02 -8.03
CA ALA A 20 26.42 -0.84 -7.74
C ALA A 20 26.51 -2.06 -8.68
N LEU A 21 25.40 -2.50 -9.30
CA LEU A 21 25.38 -3.63 -10.24
C LEU A 21 26.35 -3.44 -11.43
N PRO A 22 26.30 -2.35 -12.22
CA PRO A 22 27.23 -2.17 -13.34
C PRO A 22 28.70 -2.07 -12.89
N ILE A 23 28.97 -1.53 -11.69
CA ILE A 23 30.31 -1.49 -11.10
C ILE A 23 30.79 -2.91 -10.79
N LEU A 24 29.94 -3.72 -10.14
CA LEU A 24 30.23 -5.11 -9.81
C LEU A 24 30.41 -5.96 -11.07
N TRP A 25 29.62 -5.72 -12.11
CA TRP A 25 29.78 -6.35 -13.43
C TRP A 25 31.15 -6.07 -14.03
N LEU A 26 31.59 -4.81 -13.98
CA LEU A 26 32.90 -4.38 -14.46
C LEU A 26 34.03 -5.03 -13.65
N LEU A 27 33.88 -5.07 -12.32
CA LEU A 27 34.85 -5.67 -11.41
C LEU A 27 34.98 -7.19 -11.62
N LEU A 28 33.87 -7.89 -11.79
CA LEU A 28 33.82 -9.33 -12.08
C LEU A 28 34.29 -9.67 -13.50
N ARG A 29 34.14 -8.74 -14.45
CA ARG A 29 34.63 -8.87 -15.82
C ARG A 29 36.07 -8.39 -15.98
N ALA A 30 36.77 -8.05 -14.89
CA ALA A 30 38.20 -7.79 -14.94
C ALA A 30 38.96 -9.10 -15.23
N VAL A 31 38.98 -9.49 -16.50
CA VAL A 31 39.80 -10.60 -16.98
C VAL A 31 41.23 -10.07 -17.05
N PRO A 32 42.22 -10.80 -16.51
CA PRO A 32 43.61 -10.40 -16.62
C PRO A 32 43.99 -10.17 -18.09
N PRO A 33 44.84 -9.17 -18.39
CA PRO A 33 45.29 -8.91 -19.75
C PRO A 33 45.89 -10.16 -20.38
N ALA A 34 45.65 -10.34 -21.69
CA ALA A 34 45.91 -11.61 -22.38
C ALA A 34 47.32 -12.17 -22.12
N PRO A 35 47.46 -13.48 -21.85
CA PRO A 35 48.74 -14.09 -21.54
C PRO A 35 49.73 -13.95 -22.71
N ILE A 36 50.96 -13.56 -22.37
CA ILE A 36 52.04 -13.33 -23.33
C ILE A 36 52.51 -14.69 -23.86
N ARG A 37 52.34 -14.94 -25.17
CA ARG A 37 52.77 -16.19 -25.81
C ARG A 37 54.30 -16.21 -25.95
N ARG A 38 55.00 -17.01 -25.13
CA ARG A 38 56.43 -17.33 -25.31
C ARG A 38 56.59 -18.69 -25.98
N ARG A 39 57.45 -18.76 -27.00
CA ARG A 39 57.78 -20.02 -27.69
C ARG A 39 58.68 -20.86 -26.79
N PHE A 40 58.19 -22.01 -26.32
CA PHE A 40 58.97 -22.95 -25.53
C PHE A 40 59.44 -24.10 -26.44
N PRO A 41 60.75 -24.34 -26.60
CA PRO A 41 61.28 -25.32 -27.57
C PRO A 41 60.88 -26.77 -27.25
N GLY A 42 60.54 -27.09 -25.99
CA GLY A 42 60.04 -28.41 -25.59
C GLY A 42 58.71 -28.84 -26.22
N VAL A 43 57.95 -27.91 -26.82
CA VAL A 43 56.67 -28.22 -27.51
C VAL A 43 56.89 -29.13 -28.73
N ALA A 44 58.10 -29.12 -29.31
CA ALA A 44 58.45 -30.02 -30.42
C ALA A 44 58.42 -31.52 -30.01
N LEU A 45 58.57 -31.83 -28.72
CA LEU A 45 58.49 -33.19 -28.19
C LEU A 45 57.04 -33.66 -27.89
N LEU A 46 56.09 -32.72 -27.93
CA LEU A 46 54.66 -32.94 -27.62
C LEU A 46 53.78 -32.93 -28.89
N LEU A 47 54.39 -32.81 -30.08
CA LEU A 47 53.73 -32.90 -31.37
C LEU A 47 53.14 -34.32 -31.55
N GLY A 48 51.88 -34.50 -31.19
CA GLY A 48 51.15 -35.78 -31.25
C GLY A 48 50.09 -35.96 -30.16
N LEU A 49 50.08 -35.14 -29.11
CA LEU A 49 48.98 -35.08 -28.14
C LEU A 49 47.93 -34.08 -28.63
N GLU A 50 46.79 -34.61 -29.07
CA GLU A 50 45.57 -33.82 -29.33
C GLU A 50 44.87 -33.59 -27.99
N ASP A 51 44.82 -32.34 -27.55
CA ASP A 51 44.22 -31.94 -26.28
C ASP A 51 42.71 -31.74 -26.50
N ASP A 52 41.88 -32.69 -26.05
CA ASP A 52 40.42 -32.68 -26.24
C ASP A 52 39.70 -31.89 -25.13
N GLU A 53 40.45 -31.34 -24.16
CA GLU A 53 39.86 -30.55 -23.08
C GLU A 53 39.55 -29.13 -23.53
N THR A 54 38.30 -28.92 -23.92
CA THR A 54 37.71 -27.57 -24.04
C THR A 54 37.63 -26.96 -22.64
N GLN A 55 38.72 -26.31 -22.20
CA GLN A 55 38.73 -25.54 -20.97
C GLN A 55 37.71 -24.40 -21.11
N THR A 56 36.65 -24.43 -20.29
CA THR A 56 35.57 -23.44 -20.34
C THR A 56 36.10 -22.12 -19.77
N ASP A 57 36.84 -21.37 -20.59
CA ASP A 57 37.58 -20.16 -20.20
C ASP A 57 36.69 -18.94 -19.94
N ARG A 58 35.39 -19.00 -20.28
CA ARG A 58 34.46 -17.90 -20.01
C ARG A 58 33.21 -18.38 -19.31
N THR A 59 32.93 -17.75 -18.18
CA THR A 59 31.58 -17.67 -17.64
C THR A 59 30.65 -17.14 -18.75
N PRO A 60 29.62 -17.90 -19.15
CA PRO A 60 28.67 -17.46 -20.16
C PRO A 60 28.02 -16.14 -19.75
N TRP A 61 28.01 -15.16 -20.66
CA TRP A 61 27.47 -13.83 -20.39
C TRP A 61 25.99 -13.84 -19.96
N TRP A 62 25.23 -14.84 -20.41
CA TRP A 62 23.83 -15.03 -20.02
C TRP A 62 23.67 -15.43 -18.54
N LEU A 63 24.58 -16.25 -17.99
CA LEU A 63 24.60 -16.58 -16.55
C LEU A 63 24.90 -15.34 -15.72
N LEU A 64 25.81 -14.51 -16.22
CA LEU A 64 26.14 -13.25 -15.57
C LEU A 64 24.92 -12.31 -15.60
N LEU A 65 24.22 -12.17 -16.73
CA LEU A 65 22.99 -11.40 -16.84
C LEU A 65 21.88 -11.91 -15.90
N LEU A 66 21.66 -13.23 -15.83
CA LEU A 66 20.71 -13.83 -14.89
C LEU A 66 21.07 -13.52 -13.44
N ARG A 67 22.36 -13.57 -13.09
CA ARG A 67 22.82 -13.22 -11.74
C ARG A 67 22.52 -11.75 -11.42
N MET A 68 22.74 -10.86 -12.36
CA MET A 68 22.40 -9.44 -12.20
C MET A 68 20.89 -9.24 -12.06
N ALA A 69 20.08 -9.92 -12.86
CA ALA A 69 18.62 -9.87 -12.75
C ALA A 69 18.13 -10.38 -11.39
N ALA A 70 18.70 -11.48 -10.89
CA ALA A 70 18.36 -12.03 -9.57
C ALA A 70 18.69 -11.06 -8.43
N ILE A 71 19.88 -10.43 -8.47
CA ILE A 71 20.28 -9.42 -7.49
C ILE A 71 19.37 -8.19 -7.59
N ALA A 72 19.07 -7.71 -8.81
CA ALA A 72 18.17 -6.58 -9.00
C ALA A 72 16.76 -6.87 -8.46
N ALA A 73 16.21 -8.06 -8.73
CA ALA A 73 14.92 -8.49 -8.20
C ALA A 73 14.92 -8.56 -6.67
N ALA A 74 16.01 -9.06 -6.06
CA ALA A 74 16.18 -9.07 -4.61
C ALA A 74 16.20 -7.64 -4.04
N ILE A 75 16.99 -6.73 -4.62
CA ILE A 75 17.05 -5.32 -4.17
C ILE A 75 15.68 -4.65 -4.30
N ILE A 76 14.99 -4.85 -5.42
CA ILE A 76 13.64 -4.29 -5.63
C ILE A 76 12.65 -4.87 -4.61
N GLY A 77 12.68 -6.18 -4.36
CA GLY A 77 11.82 -6.82 -3.37
C GLY A 77 12.06 -6.31 -1.95
N PHE A 78 13.33 -6.16 -1.56
CA PHE A 78 13.71 -5.64 -0.24
C PHE A 78 13.49 -4.13 -0.10
N ALA A 79 13.43 -3.36 -1.19
CA ALA A 79 13.13 -1.93 -1.15
C ALA A 79 11.66 -1.64 -0.75
N GLY A 80 10.82 -2.68 -0.62
CA GLY A 80 9.42 -2.59 -0.23
C GLY A 80 8.58 -1.82 -1.24
N PRO A 81 8.39 -2.36 -2.47
CA PRO A 81 7.61 -1.69 -3.49
C PRO A 81 6.13 -1.73 -3.10
N VAL A 82 5.54 -0.54 -2.89
CA VAL A 82 4.13 -0.36 -2.56
C VAL A 82 3.41 0.13 -3.80
N LEU A 83 2.42 -0.65 -4.27
CA LEU A 83 1.51 -0.19 -5.31
C LEU A 83 0.52 0.81 -4.72
N ASN A 84 0.39 1.95 -5.39
CA ASN A 84 -0.47 3.06 -5.02
C ASN A 84 -0.16 3.60 -3.61
N PRO A 85 1.01 4.24 -3.41
CA PRO A 85 1.32 4.90 -2.16
C PRO A 85 0.29 5.99 -1.92
N GLN A 86 -0.63 5.74 -0.99
CA GLN A 86 -1.55 6.77 -0.55
C GLN A 86 -0.70 7.78 0.23
N PRO A 87 -0.69 9.07 -0.14
CA PRO A 87 -0.10 10.07 0.73
C PRO A 87 -0.81 9.92 2.07
N GLU A 88 -0.02 9.72 3.12
CA GLU A 88 -0.44 9.78 4.51
C GLU A 88 -0.93 11.22 4.74
N ASN A 89 -2.10 11.58 4.22
CA ASN A 89 -2.91 12.64 4.78
C ASN A 89 -3.49 12.06 6.07
N ALA A 90 -2.60 11.76 7.02
CA ALA A 90 -2.97 11.66 8.41
C ALA A 90 -3.44 13.06 8.76
N GLY A 91 -4.74 13.34 8.54
CA GLY A 91 -5.28 14.61 8.97
C GLY A 91 -5.03 14.75 10.47
N GLU A 92 -4.87 15.99 10.89
CA GLU A 92 -4.35 16.30 12.23
C GLU A 92 -5.43 16.09 13.31
N GLY A 93 -6.69 15.90 12.93
CA GLY A 93 -7.84 15.79 13.83
C GLY A 93 -8.17 14.36 14.28
N PRO A 94 -9.20 14.16 15.12
CA PRO A 94 -9.73 12.84 15.44
C PRO A 94 -10.21 12.08 14.20
N LEU A 95 -10.23 10.75 14.23
CA LEU A 95 -10.67 9.90 13.12
C LEU A 95 -11.99 9.18 13.46
N LEU A 96 -13.04 9.46 12.69
CA LEU A 96 -14.31 8.74 12.74
C LEU A 96 -14.31 7.61 11.70
N VAL A 97 -14.47 6.37 12.15
CA VAL A 97 -14.68 5.19 11.30
C VAL A 97 -16.17 4.87 11.25
N LEU A 98 -16.76 5.02 10.08
CA LEU A 98 -18.16 4.66 9.81
C LEU A 98 -18.19 3.30 9.13
N ILE A 99 -19.02 2.38 9.64
CA ILE A 99 -19.25 1.06 9.05
C ILE A 99 -20.74 0.96 8.72
N ASP A 100 -21.10 0.56 7.50
CA ASP A 100 -22.53 0.38 7.20
C ASP A 100 -23.14 -0.73 8.08
N GLY A 101 -22.43 -1.85 8.24
CA GLY A 101 -22.78 -2.88 9.21
C GLY A 101 -23.96 -3.73 8.76
N THR A 102 -24.26 -3.77 7.46
CA THR A 102 -25.45 -4.43 6.92
C THR A 102 -25.19 -5.89 6.61
N TRP A 103 -26.25 -6.62 6.26
CA TRP A 103 -26.16 -8.00 5.79
C TRP A 103 -25.26 -8.14 4.56
N ALA A 104 -25.18 -7.10 3.72
CA ALA A 104 -24.36 -7.08 2.53
C ALA A 104 -22.85 -6.99 2.84
N ASP A 105 -22.50 -6.60 4.07
CA ASP A 105 -21.11 -6.59 4.52
C ASP A 105 -20.59 -7.97 4.95
N ALA A 106 -21.49 -8.95 5.18
CA ALA A 106 -21.12 -10.23 5.77
C ALA A 106 -20.06 -11.04 4.97
N PRO A 107 -20.13 -11.16 3.62
CA PRO A 107 -19.20 -11.99 2.86
C PRO A 107 -17.73 -11.54 2.98
N ASP A 108 -17.47 -10.24 3.06
CA ASP A 108 -16.12 -9.67 3.16
C ASP A 108 -15.87 -9.02 4.55
N TRP A 109 -16.61 -9.42 5.59
CA TRP A 109 -16.54 -8.79 6.91
C TRP A 109 -15.13 -8.80 7.49
N ALA A 110 -14.45 -9.94 7.46
CA ALA A 110 -13.08 -10.08 7.97
C ALA A 110 -12.12 -9.10 7.28
N ARG A 111 -12.17 -9.02 5.95
CA ARG A 111 -11.35 -8.09 5.16
C ARG A 111 -11.63 -6.63 5.50
N ARG A 112 -12.90 -6.29 5.77
CA ARG A 112 -13.28 -4.94 6.21
C ARG A 112 -12.72 -4.64 7.60
N MET A 113 -12.80 -5.57 8.54
CA MET A 113 -12.23 -5.40 9.89
C MET A 113 -10.70 -5.31 9.86
N ASP A 114 -10.03 -6.02 8.96
CA ASP A 114 -8.58 -5.86 8.74
C ASP A 114 -8.22 -4.46 8.25
N ARG A 115 -9.07 -3.86 7.41
CA ARG A 115 -8.88 -2.47 6.97
C ARG A 115 -9.09 -1.48 8.11
N VAL A 116 -10.10 -1.71 8.95
CA VAL A 116 -10.33 -0.88 10.15
C VAL A 116 -9.18 -1.02 11.14
N SER A 117 -8.70 -2.23 11.40
CA SER A 117 -7.58 -2.48 12.31
C SER A 117 -6.29 -1.82 11.83
N SER A 118 -6.01 -1.85 10.51
CA SER A 118 -4.90 -1.11 9.92
C SER A 118 -5.02 0.40 10.12
N ALA A 119 -6.22 0.97 9.95
CA ALA A 119 -6.46 2.40 10.16
C ALA A 119 -6.30 2.80 11.64
N LEU A 120 -6.79 1.97 12.57
CA LEU A 120 -6.56 2.15 14.01
C LEU A 120 -5.07 2.09 14.35
N GLY A 121 -4.31 1.17 13.74
CA GLY A 121 -2.87 1.07 13.93
C GLY A 121 -2.11 2.33 13.49
N GLN A 122 -2.54 2.99 12.40
CA GLN A 122 -1.98 4.27 11.95
C GLN A 122 -2.37 5.43 12.88
N ALA A 123 -3.64 5.47 13.31
CA ALA A 123 -4.11 6.47 14.27
C ALA A 123 -3.42 6.34 15.64
N ALA A 124 -3.14 5.10 16.08
CA ALA A 124 -2.42 4.84 17.32
C ALA A 124 -0.97 5.34 17.27
N GLN A 125 -0.26 5.14 16.15
CA GLN A 125 1.11 5.63 15.96
C GLN A 125 1.20 7.16 16.00
N THR A 126 0.13 7.85 15.59
CA THR A 126 0.04 9.30 15.59
C THR A 126 -0.64 9.87 16.85
N GLY A 127 -1.03 9.01 17.80
CA GLY A 127 -1.66 9.42 19.05
C GLY A 127 -3.07 10.01 18.89
N ARG A 128 -3.75 9.74 17.77
CA ARG A 128 -5.05 10.32 17.45
C ARG A 128 -6.18 9.60 18.17
N GLU A 129 -7.18 10.38 18.59
CA GLU A 129 -8.45 9.82 19.05
C GLU A 129 -9.25 9.29 17.87
N THR A 130 -9.98 8.21 18.12
CA THR A 130 -10.78 7.52 17.12
C THR A 130 -12.15 7.19 17.70
N ALA A 131 -13.17 7.19 16.85
CA ALA A 131 -14.50 6.70 17.16
C ALA A 131 -14.92 5.70 16.08
N ILE A 132 -15.58 4.61 16.45
CA ILE A 132 -16.16 3.65 15.51
C ILE A 132 -17.67 3.67 15.69
N VAL A 133 -18.40 3.85 14.59
CA VAL A 133 -19.86 3.84 14.58
C VAL A 133 -20.35 2.93 13.46
N ALA A 134 -21.26 2.01 13.79
CA ALA A 134 -21.99 1.21 12.82
C ALA A 134 -23.32 1.92 12.48
N LEU A 135 -23.67 2.07 11.21
CA LEU A 135 -24.91 2.73 10.82
C LEU A 135 -26.16 1.93 11.24
N THR A 136 -26.01 0.61 11.41
CA THR A 136 -27.07 -0.26 11.95
C THR A 136 -27.29 -0.12 13.45
N ASP A 137 -26.39 0.54 14.17
CA ASP A 137 -26.46 0.77 15.62
C ASP A 137 -25.90 2.17 15.96
N LEU A 138 -26.73 3.18 15.73
CA LEU A 138 -26.34 4.58 15.91
C LEU A 138 -26.31 4.95 17.40
N PRO A 139 -25.26 5.65 17.87
CA PRO A 139 -25.22 6.15 19.24
C PRO A 139 -26.30 7.21 19.47
N PRO A 140 -26.90 7.25 20.67
CA PRO A 140 -27.87 8.28 21.03
C PRO A 140 -27.22 9.68 21.00
N ASP A 141 -28.01 10.69 20.64
CA ASP A 141 -27.66 12.12 20.67
C ASP A 141 -26.40 12.52 19.89
N ALA A 142 -25.97 11.69 18.93
CA ALA A 142 -24.78 11.92 18.11
C ALA A 142 -23.48 12.12 18.91
N ASP A 143 -23.43 11.60 20.13
CA ASP A 143 -22.23 11.58 20.95
C ASP A 143 -21.25 10.56 20.36
N LEU A 144 -20.20 11.08 19.71
CA LEU A 144 -19.18 10.24 19.10
C LEU A 144 -18.25 9.71 20.19
N PRO A 145 -18.12 8.38 20.35
CA PRO A 145 -17.35 7.78 21.43
C PRO A 145 -15.82 7.86 21.19
N PHE A 146 -15.28 9.05 20.99
CA PHE A 146 -13.85 9.28 20.77
C PHE A 146 -13.04 8.79 21.97
N ARG A 147 -12.03 7.99 21.65
CA ARG A 147 -11.09 7.40 22.60
C ARG A 147 -9.79 7.04 21.90
N SER A 148 -8.77 6.63 22.65
CA SER A 148 -7.50 6.23 22.07
C SER A 148 -7.66 5.08 21.06
N ALA A 149 -6.98 5.16 19.92
CA ALA A 149 -7.08 4.14 18.87
C ALA A 149 -6.74 2.72 19.35
N GLY A 150 -5.77 2.58 20.26
CA GLY A 150 -5.42 1.29 20.86
C GLY A 150 -6.54 0.67 21.70
N SER A 151 -7.42 1.47 22.30
CA SER A 151 -8.55 0.96 23.10
C SER A 151 -9.62 0.29 22.22
N TRP A 152 -9.77 0.73 20.98
CA TRP A 152 -10.72 0.14 20.04
C TRP A 152 -10.26 -1.22 19.52
N THR A 153 -8.96 -1.50 19.46
CA THR A 153 -8.44 -2.77 18.95
C THR A 153 -9.01 -3.98 19.72
N SER A 154 -9.17 -3.85 21.04
CA SER A 154 -9.75 -4.90 21.88
C SER A 154 -11.27 -5.03 21.74
N LEU A 155 -11.96 -3.97 21.29
CA LEU A 155 -13.41 -3.91 21.13
C LEU A 155 -13.86 -4.30 19.72
N LEU A 156 -12.95 -4.26 18.74
CA LEU A 156 -13.22 -4.54 17.33
C LEU A 156 -13.90 -5.91 17.09
N PRO A 157 -13.53 -7.01 17.78
CA PRO A 157 -14.22 -8.29 17.62
C PRO A 157 -15.69 -8.28 18.05
N GLY A 158 -16.12 -7.29 18.82
CA GLY A 158 -17.52 -7.12 19.22
C GLY A 158 -18.41 -6.54 18.12
N PHE A 159 -17.83 -6.02 17.04
CA PHE A 159 -18.59 -5.55 15.88
C PHE A 159 -18.89 -6.72 14.94
N GLY A 160 -20.14 -6.78 14.48
CA GLY A 160 -20.60 -7.75 13.50
C GLY A 160 -21.59 -7.14 12.51
N PRO A 161 -21.73 -7.73 11.32
CA PRO A 161 -22.77 -7.34 10.39
C PRO A 161 -24.14 -7.72 10.95
N GLN A 162 -25.13 -6.85 10.79
CA GLN A 162 -26.50 -7.08 11.21
C GLN A 162 -27.35 -7.57 10.04
N ALA A 163 -28.43 -8.31 10.34
CA ALA A 163 -29.32 -8.88 9.32
C ALA A 163 -30.22 -7.82 8.62
N TRP A 164 -30.26 -6.59 9.13
CA TRP A 164 -31.08 -5.50 8.63
C TRP A 164 -30.25 -4.39 7.99
N SER A 165 -30.93 -3.54 7.23
CA SER A 165 -30.39 -2.28 6.71
C SER A 165 -30.67 -1.16 7.69
N PRO A 166 -29.78 -0.16 7.84
CA PRO A 166 -30.07 1.01 8.65
C PRO A 166 -31.22 1.82 8.05
N ASP A 167 -31.93 2.55 8.90
CA ASP A 167 -32.99 3.47 8.50
C ASP A 167 -32.38 4.70 7.79
N PRO A 168 -32.71 4.96 6.50
CA PRO A 168 -32.22 6.10 5.74
C PRO A 168 -32.38 7.46 6.43
N ASP A 169 -33.54 7.68 7.07
CA ASP A 169 -33.90 8.98 7.62
C ASP A 169 -33.16 9.19 8.95
N ALA A 170 -33.04 8.14 9.76
CA ALA A 170 -32.27 8.16 11.00
C ALA A 170 -30.77 8.37 10.74
N VAL A 171 -30.20 7.74 9.71
CA VAL A 171 -28.79 7.94 9.33
C VAL A 171 -28.57 9.38 8.86
N THR A 172 -29.49 9.94 8.08
CA THR A 172 -29.36 11.30 7.56
C THR A 172 -29.47 12.33 8.68
N SER A 173 -30.45 12.19 9.58
CA SER A 173 -30.62 13.10 10.72
C SER A 173 -29.44 13.03 11.68
N TRP A 174 -28.94 11.82 11.97
CA TRP A 174 -27.75 11.62 12.78
C TRP A 174 -26.53 12.28 12.14
N ALA A 175 -26.29 12.06 10.84
CA ALA A 175 -25.17 12.68 10.13
C ALA A 175 -25.25 14.21 10.09
N GLU A 176 -26.44 14.79 10.05
CA GLU A 176 -26.65 16.24 10.13
C GLU A 176 -26.42 16.81 11.54
N SER A 177 -26.65 16.00 12.57
CA SER A 177 -26.41 16.38 13.97
C SER A 177 -24.93 16.30 14.40
N LEU A 178 -24.08 15.63 13.61
CA LEU A 178 -22.64 15.56 13.88
C LEU A 178 -22.00 16.96 13.81
N THR A 179 -21.30 17.32 14.87
CA THR A 179 -20.54 18.58 14.96
C THR A 179 -19.07 18.31 15.27
N GLY A 180 -18.18 19.20 14.84
CA GLY A 180 -16.74 19.10 15.08
C GLY A 180 -15.90 18.95 13.80
N ALA A 181 -14.59 18.91 13.98
CA ALA A 181 -13.61 18.70 12.93
C ALA A 181 -12.91 17.36 13.16
N PHE A 182 -13.19 16.39 12.30
CA PHE A 182 -12.61 15.06 12.32
C PHE A 182 -12.48 14.54 10.90
N ASP A 183 -11.53 13.64 10.69
CA ASP A 183 -11.44 12.87 9.46
C ASP A 183 -12.45 11.74 9.47
N THR A 184 -12.92 11.32 8.31
CA THR A 184 -13.90 10.24 8.20
C THR A 184 -13.38 9.13 7.29
N LEU A 185 -13.30 7.91 7.82
CA LEU A 185 -13.08 6.68 7.06
C LEU A 185 -14.41 5.92 6.98
N TRP A 186 -14.99 5.85 5.79
CA TRP A 186 -16.24 5.10 5.59
C TRP A 186 -15.97 3.73 4.95
N ILE A 187 -16.31 2.67 5.68
CA ILE A 187 -16.36 1.28 5.22
C ILE A 187 -17.74 0.99 4.67
N SER A 188 -17.80 0.84 3.34
CA SER A 188 -19.05 0.72 2.61
C SER A 188 -19.38 -0.73 2.20
N ASP A 189 -20.67 -1.06 2.19
CA ASP A 189 -21.20 -2.31 1.63
C ASP A 189 -21.27 -2.33 0.09
N GLY A 190 -21.03 -1.19 -0.57
CA GLY A 190 -21.04 -1.06 -2.02
C GLY A 190 -22.42 -0.98 -2.67
N LEU A 191 -23.51 -1.06 -1.90
CA LEU A 191 -24.88 -0.94 -2.41
C LEU A 191 -25.32 0.52 -2.52
N ALA A 192 -26.17 0.81 -3.49
CA ALA A 192 -26.77 2.13 -3.64
C ALA A 192 -27.88 2.30 -2.59
N HIS A 193 -27.65 3.19 -1.62
CA HIS A 193 -28.64 3.51 -0.59
C HIS A 193 -29.11 4.97 -0.70
N GLY A 194 -30.36 5.24 -0.32
CA GLY A 194 -30.94 6.59 -0.40
C GLY A 194 -30.13 7.65 0.38
N TRP A 195 -29.60 7.25 1.54
CA TRP A 195 -28.73 8.09 2.38
C TRP A 195 -27.33 8.34 1.79
N ARG A 196 -26.91 7.58 0.77
CA ARG A 196 -25.66 7.85 0.02
C ARG A 196 -25.81 8.96 -1.01
N GLY A 197 -27.04 9.44 -1.25
CA GLY A 197 -27.40 10.41 -2.28
C GLY A 197 -26.82 11.82 -2.12
N CYS A 198 -26.06 12.11 -1.06
CA CYS A 198 -25.32 13.36 -0.96
C CYS A 198 -23.90 13.10 -0.45
N PRO A 199 -22.94 12.75 -1.34
CA PRO A 199 -21.55 12.80 -0.99
C PRO A 199 -21.16 14.27 -0.87
N ARG A 200 -21.35 14.85 0.32
CA ARG A 200 -20.30 15.73 0.85
C ARG A 200 -19.07 14.85 0.97
N ARG A 201 -18.32 14.74 -0.12
CA ARG A 201 -16.91 14.38 0.01
C ARG A 201 -16.38 15.36 1.05
N VAL A 202 -15.90 14.79 2.15
CA VAL A 202 -14.91 15.39 3.03
C VAL A 202 -13.72 15.71 2.13
N ALA A 203 -13.80 16.83 1.43
CA ALA A 203 -12.84 17.29 0.43
C ALA A 203 -12.24 18.57 0.98
N GLY A 204 -10.91 18.60 1.01
CA GLY A 204 -10.13 19.76 1.43
C GLY A 204 -10.48 21.05 0.67
N PRO A 205 -9.97 22.20 1.14
CA PRO A 205 -10.60 23.51 0.99
C PRO A 205 -10.85 24.05 -0.44
N GLY A 206 -10.38 23.38 -1.51
CA GLY A 206 -10.30 23.95 -2.86
C GLY A 206 -11.44 23.67 -3.85
N GLN A 207 -12.46 22.86 -3.55
CA GLN A 207 -13.46 22.43 -4.56
C GLN A 207 -14.93 22.77 -4.25
N ARG A 208 -15.18 23.76 -3.38
CA ARG A 208 -16.50 24.09 -2.83
C ARG A 208 -17.55 24.58 -3.84
N HIS A 209 -17.15 25.17 -4.98
CA HIS A 209 -18.10 25.90 -5.83
C HIS A 209 -18.81 25.08 -6.91
N ARG A 210 -18.26 23.96 -7.40
CA ARG A 210 -18.86 23.20 -8.52
C ARG A 210 -19.93 22.16 -8.12
N VAL A 211 -20.03 21.81 -6.83
CA VAL A 211 -20.90 20.70 -6.36
C VAL A 211 -22.31 21.16 -6.00
N ARG A 212 -22.48 22.43 -5.60
CA ARG A 212 -23.78 23.00 -5.17
C ARG A 212 -24.86 22.92 -6.25
N ASP A 213 -24.51 23.13 -7.51
CA ASP A 213 -25.50 23.27 -8.60
C ASP A 213 -26.08 21.93 -9.07
N ARG A 214 -25.39 20.80 -8.88
CA ARG A 214 -25.90 19.47 -9.28
C ARG A 214 -26.94 18.90 -8.31
N CYS A 215 -26.90 19.28 -7.03
CA CYS A 215 -27.84 18.78 -6.02
C CYS A 215 -29.24 19.39 -6.18
N ARG A 216 -29.33 20.65 -6.61
CA ARG A 216 -30.62 21.35 -6.78
C ARG A 216 -31.43 20.79 -7.96
N ARG A 217 -30.77 20.24 -8.98
CA ARG A 217 -31.43 19.67 -10.17
C ARG A 217 -31.95 18.25 -10.00
N ARG A 218 -31.59 17.51 -8.93
CA ARG A 218 -32.10 16.16 -8.66
C ARG A 218 -33.26 16.12 -7.66
N ARG A 219 -33.58 17.26 -7.04
CA ARG A 219 -34.78 17.44 -6.20
C ARG A 219 -35.97 18.06 -6.98
N ALA A 220 -35.83 18.23 -8.30
CA ALA A 220 -36.88 18.68 -9.21
C ALA A 220 -37.24 17.55 -10.15
#